data_AF-A0A8C6WQS3-F1
#
_entry.id   AF-A0A8C6WQS3-F1
#
_cell.length_a   1.000
_cell.length_b   1.000
_cell.length_c   1.000
_cell.angle_alpha   90.00
_cell.angle_beta   90.00
_cell.angle_gamma   90.00
#
_symmetry.space_group_name_H-M   'P 1'
#
loop_
_entity.id
_entity.type
_entity.pdbx_description
1 polymer ?
#
loop_
_entity_poly.entity_id
_entity_poly.type
_entity_poly.pdbx_seq_one_letter_code
_entity_poly.pdbx_strand_id
1 'polypeptide(L)'
;DVCKISCAGPQTYKEHLEGQKHKKKEAALKVSQSSSSGGSVGGSLPRGAQNQLRCELCDVSCTGADAYAAHIRGAKHQKVVKLHTKLGKPIPSSEPSVALSSSGSSASGLKGSTASSSSSSGSFPLSSPDDAKNDVSKSLTPSVGAQDSKSDSLNTLSSSALAALQNDVQPVGYDYVEEVRNDEGKVIRFHCKLCECSFNDPNAKEMHLKGRRHRLQYKKKVNPDLQVEVKPSIRARKIQEEKMRKQMQKEEYWRRREEEERWRMEMRYTHSSHIIHVVLIIMPQRRPDSSDDRYVMAKHAIIYPSEEELQSIQKIVSITERALKLVSDIITETLKGVMRVGVLAKGLLLSGDQSVNLVLLCSDKPTKTLLSRIVEHLPAQLSVVSPDKYEVRASVPEAAIVLSSCADPKMNVNITLTSPVMREDGPAEGDITSGMMNDPVDVLDRQICLDALAALRHAKWFQARANGLQSCVIIIRILRDLCQRVPTWSAFPGWAMELLVEKAISSASAPLGPGDALRRVLECVSSGILLPGGPGLLDPCEKNPMDTLTPLGEQQREDITSSAQVGIG
;
A
#
# COMPACT_ATOMS: atom_id res chain seq x y z
N ASP A 1 -32.30 9.93 -4.62
CA ASP A 1 -31.12 9.07 -4.36
C ASP A 1 -30.93 8.71 -2.90
N VAL A 2 -31.31 7.49 -2.50
CA VAL A 2 -31.27 6.98 -1.10
C VAL A 2 -29.85 6.62 -0.64
N CYS A 3 -29.00 6.17 -1.56
CA CYS A 3 -27.59 5.86 -1.30
C CYS A 3 -26.76 6.52 -2.40
N LYS A 4 -26.02 7.59 -2.07
CA LYS A 4 -25.08 8.24 -2.99
C LYS A 4 -23.85 7.36 -3.18
N ILE A 5 -23.97 6.30 -3.98
CA ILE A 5 -22.85 5.44 -4.34
C ILE A 5 -22.73 5.32 -5.86
N SER A 6 -21.50 5.37 -6.35
CA SER A 6 -21.16 5.09 -7.74
C SER A 6 -20.88 3.61 -7.88
N CYS A 7 -21.69 2.91 -8.69
CA CYS A 7 -21.50 1.49 -8.98
C CYS A 7 -20.73 1.33 -10.30
N ALA A 8 -19.85 0.32 -10.37
CA ALA A 8 -18.98 0.06 -11.52
C ALA A 8 -19.68 -0.57 -12.74
N GLY A 9 -21.01 -0.73 -12.70
CA GLY A 9 -21.82 -1.22 -13.82
C GLY A 9 -23.27 -1.53 -13.45
N PRO A 10 -24.14 -1.84 -14.44
CA PRO A 10 -25.58 -2.03 -14.23
C PRO A 10 -25.93 -3.20 -13.29
N GLN A 11 -25.15 -4.29 -13.36
CA GLN A 11 -25.38 -5.49 -12.55
C GLN A 11 -25.12 -5.23 -11.06
N THR A 12 -24.00 -4.57 -10.73
CA THR A 12 -23.62 -4.24 -9.35
C THR A 12 -24.54 -3.17 -8.75
N TYR A 13 -25.11 -2.31 -9.58
CA TYR A 13 -26.16 -1.37 -9.16
C TYR A 13 -27.46 -2.10 -8.78
N LYS A 14 -27.87 -3.10 -9.57
CA LYS A 14 -29.05 -3.92 -9.26
C LYS A 14 -28.89 -4.70 -7.95
N GLU A 15 -27.73 -5.34 -7.77
CA GLU A 15 -27.37 -6.02 -6.51
C GLU A 15 -27.34 -5.06 -5.30
N HIS A 16 -26.92 -3.80 -5.51
CA HIS A 16 -26.95 -2.80 -4.46
C HIS A 16 -28.38 -2.44 -4.04
N LEU A 17 -29.29 -2.22 -4.99
CA LEU A 17 -30.70 -1.90 -4.72
C LEU A 17 -31.41 -3.05 -4.00
N GLU A 18 -31.07 -4.29 -4.34
CA GLU A 18 -31.61 -5.50 -3.70
C GLU A 18 -30.98 -5.78 -2.31
N GLY A 19 -29.87 -5.12 -1.98
CA GLY A 19 -29.12 -5.31 -0.74
C GLY A 19 -29.83 -4.81 0.53
N GLN A 20 -29.69 -5.57 1.63
CA GLN A 20 -30.31 -5.25 2.93
C GLN A 20 -30.00 -3.83 3.45
N LYS A 21 -28.82 -3.28 3.13
CA LYS A 21 -28.44 -1.92 3.54
C LYS A 21 -29.23 -0.84 2.81
N HIS A 22 -29.49 -1.01 1.52
CA HIS A 22 -30.30 -0.09 0.73
C HIS A 22 -31.77 -0.19 1.17
N LYS A 23 -32.30 -1.41 1.24
CA LYS A 23 -33.68 -1.70 1.66
C LYS A 23 -34.01 -1.15 3.05
N LYS A 24 -33.04 -1.20 3.98
CA LYS A 24 -33.18 -0.61 5.34
C LYS A 24 -33.19 0.92 5.33
N LYS A 25 -32.40 1.57 4.47
CA LYS A 25 -32.38 3.04 4.31
C LYS A 25 -33.64 3.55 3.60
N GLU A 26 -34.13 2.80 2.61
CA GLU A 26 -35.37 3.12 1.91
C GLU A 26 -36.59 3.00 2.84
N ALA A 27 -36.65 1.94 3.67
CA ALA A 27 -37.68 1.78 4.68
C ALA A 27 -37.66 2.90 5.74
N ALA A 28 -36.47 3.36 6.15
CA ALA A 28 -36.33 4.47 7.08
C ALA A 28 -36.82 5.81 6.49
N LEU A 29 -36.66 6.02 5.18
CA LEU A 29 -37.16 7.22 4.48
C LEU A 29 -38.67 7.18 4.23
N LYS A 30 -39.24 5.99 4.01
CA LYS A 30 -40.70 5.81 3.90
C LYS A 30 -41.45 6.11 5.20
N VAL A 31 -40.83 5.88 6.35
CA VAL A 31 -41.40 6.26 7.67
C VAL A 31 -41.38 7.79 7.87
N SER A 32 -40.45 8.52 7.23
CA SER A 32 -40.39 9.98 7.33
C SER A 32 -41.29 10.75 6.32
N GLN A 33 -41.96 10.07 5.38
CA GLN A 33 -42.78 10.72 4.35
C GLN A 33 -44.29 10.52 4.50
N SER A 34 -44.75 9.84 5.56
CA SER A 34 -46.17 9.64 5.85
C SER A 34 -46.66 10.60 6.94
N SER A 35 -46.53 11.91 6.68
CA SER A 35 -47.21 12.94 7.48
C SER A 35 -47.48 14.19 6.63
N SER A 36 -48.52 14.11 5.79
CA SER A 36 -49.22 15.29 5.24
C SER A 36 -50.58 14.90 4.62
N SER A 37 -51.65 14.91 5.42
CA SER A 37 -52.94 15.58 5.11
C SER A 37 -54.08 15.19 6.08
N GLY A 38 -54.62 16.21 6.79
CA GLY A 38 -56.06 16.36 7.04
C GLY A 38 -56.63 16.07 8.45
N GLY A 39 -56.98 17.12 9.20
CA GLY A 39 -58.28 17.19 9.90
C GLY A 39 -58.34 17.18 11.45
N SER A 40 -58.46 18.39 12.01
CA SER A 40 -58.91 18.88 13.34
C SER A 40 -59.55 18.02 14.46
N VAL A 41 -59.33 18.55 15.68
CA VAL A 41 -60.11 18.50 16.96
C VAL A 41 -59.54 17.65 18.11
N GLY A 42 -59.13 18.34 19.19
CA GLY A 42 -59.39 17.93 20.58
C GLY A 42 -58.28 17.21 21.38
N GLY A 43 -57.56 17.97 22.21
CA GLY A 43 -57.18 17.59 23.60
C GLY A 43 -56.12 16.51 23.87
N SER A 44 -55.15 16.88 24.74
CA SER A 44 -54.26 16.05 25.59
C SER A 44 -52.81 15.82 25.11
N LEU A 45 -51.86 16.42 25.84
CA LEU A 45 -50.44 16.02 25.95
C LEU A 45 -50.32 14.61 26.59
N PRO A 46 -49.24 13.81 26.37
CA PRO A 46 -47.90 14.13 26.90
C PRO A 46 -46.63 13.67 26.11
N ARG A 47 -45.63 14.58 26.09
CA ARG A 47 -44.27 14.44 26.69
C ARG A 47 -43.29 13.39 26.12
N GLY A 48 -42.16 13.86 25.56
CA GLY A 48 -40.98 13.01 25.35
C GLY A 48 -39.84 13.48 24.43
N ALA A 49 -39.62 14.77 24.18
CA ALA A 49 -38.37 15.22 23.56
C ALA A 49 -37.26 15.22 24.65
N GLN A 50 -36.41 14.18 24.69
CA GLN A 50 -35.24 14.20 25.58
C GLN A 50 -33.94 13.70 24.91
N ASN A 51 -32.98 14.62 24.90
CA ASN A 51 -31.56 14.47 25.23
C ASN A 51 -30.80 13.27 24.66
N GLN A 52 -30.20 13.47 23.49
CA GLN A 52 -29.09 12.64 23.01
C GLN A 52 -27.80 13.06 23.74
N LEU A 53 -27.26 12.18 24.58
CA LEU A 53 -26.05 12.45 25.38
C LEU A 53 -24.81 11.95 24.64
N ARG A 54 -23.77 12.78 24.46
CA ARG A 54 -22.57 12.42 23.71
C ARG A 54 -21.35 12.32 24.61
N CYS A 55 -20.53 11.28 24.44
CA CYS A 55 -19.29 11.10 25.18
C CYS A 55 -18.13 11.73 24.43
N GLU A 56 -17.54 12.80 24.95
CA GLU A 56 -16.45 13.54 24.27
C GLU A 56 -15.14 12.73 24.13
N LEU A 57 -14.89 11.78 25.04
CA LEU A 57 -13.69 10.93 24.97
C LEU A 57 -13.77 9.82 23.89
N CYS A 58 -14.98 9.37 23.55
CA CYS A 58 -15.20 8.24 22.65
C CYS A 58 -16.01 8.60 21.41
N ASP A 59 -16.50 9.83 21.37
CA ASP A 59 -17.39 10.39 20.37
C ASP A 59 -18.67 9.57 20.09
N VAL A 60 -19.21 8.95 21.15
CA VAL A 60 -20.41 8.09 21.06
C VAL A 60 -21.64 8.82 21.56
N SER A 61 -22.66 8.93 20.69
CA SER A 61 -24.00 9.39 21.05
C SER A 61 -24.83 8.27 21.66
N CYS A 62 -25.31 8.49 22.88
CA CYS A 62 -26.15 7.59 23.65
C CYS A 62 -27.59 8.09 23.63
N THR A 63 -28.54 7.19 23.42
CA THR A 63 -29.98 7.49 23.29
C THR A 63 -30.68 7.66 24.64
N GLY A 64 -29.95 8.12 25.67
CA GLY A 64 -30.47 8.36 27.02
C GLY A 64 -29.40 8.30 28.11
N ALA A 65 -29.76 8.76 29.31
CA ALA A 65 -28.90 8.80 30.50
C ALA A 65 -28.37 7.42 30.90
N ASP A 66 -29.23 6.40 30.91
CA ASP A 66 -28.84 5.04 31.28
C ASP A 66 -27.88 4.42 30.26
N ALA A 67 -28.06 4.71 28.98
CA ALA A 67 -27.17 4.27 27.91
C ALA A 67 -25.79 4.96 28.02
N TYR A 68 -25.75 6.24 28.39
CA TYR A 68 -24.51 6.98 28.62
C TYR A 68 -23.77 6.47 29.88
N ALA A 69 -24.50 6.24 30.98
CA ALA A 69 -23.95 5.68 32.21
C ALA A 69 -23.37 4.26 31.99
N ALA A 70 -24.05 3.44 31.17
CA ALA A 70 -23.52 2.14 30.77
C ALA A 70 -22.29 2.26 29.85
N HIS A 71 -22.26 3.25 28.96
CA HIS A 71 -21.12 3.52 28.07
C HIS A 71 -19.85 3.87 28.85
N ILE A 72 -19.89 4.82 29.80
CA ILE A 72 -18.72 5.29 30.55
C ILE A 72 -18.14 4.22 31.50
N ARG A 73 -18.97 3.29 31.98
CA ARG A 73 -18.52 2.12 32.75
C ARG A 73 -17.97 0.99 31.87
N GLY A 74 -18.13 1.09 30.55
CA GLY A 74 -17.76 0.04 29.61
C GLY A 74 -16.26 -0.12 29.40
N ALA A 75 -15.81 -1.36 29.16
CA ALA A 75 -14.41 -1.70 28.94
C ALA A 75 -13.75 -0.99 27.74
N LYS A 76 -14.54 -0.50 26.78
CA LYS A 76 -14.04 0.30 25.64
C LYS A 76 -13.69 1.72 26.08
N HIS A 77 -14.59 2.38 26.82
CA HIS A 77 -14.37 3.73 27.34
C HIS A 77 -13.19 3.76 28.33
N GLN A 78 -13.11 2.80 29.26
CA GLN A 78 -12.00 2.69 30.22
C GLN A 78 -10.62 2.49 29.57
N LYS A 79 -10.54 1.87 28.39
CA LYS A 79 -9.27 1.76 27.65
C LYS A 79 -8.83 3.10 27.08
N VAL A 80 -9.77 3.91 26.59
CA VAL A 80 -9.49 5.26 26.07
C VAL A 80 -9.08 6.20 27.20
N VAL A 81 -9.74 6.13 28.36
CA VAL A 81 -9.34 6.88 29.56
C VAL A 81 -7.92 6.53 29.97
N LYS A 82 -7.58 5.24 30.10
CA LYS A 82 -6.22 4.79 30.43
C LYS A 82 -5.16 5.23 29.41
N LEU A 83 -5.53 5.34 28.13
CA LEU A 83 -4.63 5.85 27.09
C LEU A 83 -4.40 7.36 27.26
N HIS A 84 -5.46 8.13 27.50
CA HIS A 84 -5.34 9.57 27.75
C HIS A 84 -4.57 9.89 29.03
N THR A 85 -4.75 9.12 30.11
CA THR A 85 -3.94 9.24 31.34
C THR A 85 -2.46 9.01 31.08
N LYS A 86 -2.10 8.02 30.26
CA LYS A 86 -0.70 7.71 29.91
C LYS A 86 -0.06 8.75 29.00
N LEU A 87 -0.87 9.51 28.25
CA LEU A 87 -0.41 10.54 27.31
C LEU A 87 -0.35 11.94 27.93
N GLY A 88 -0.59 12.08 29.25
CA GLY A 88 -0.45 13.35 29.97
C GLY A 88 -1.45 14.44 29.56
N LYS A 89 -2.52 14.08 28.83
CA LYS A 89 -3.54 15.03 28.38
C LYS A 89 -4.65 15.16 29.44
N PRO A 90 -5.14 16.37 29.74
CA PRO A 90 -6.19 16.57 30.73
C PRO A 90 -7.44 15.75 30.37
N ILE A 91 -7.99 15.02 31.35
CA ILE A 91 -9.20 14.21 31.22
C ILE A 91 -10.38 15.10 31.62
N PRO A 92 -11.32 15.42 30.71
CA PRO A 92 -12.51 16.18 31.05
C PRO A 92 -13.39 15.42 32.06
N SER A 93 -13.94 16.13 33.05
CA SER A 93 -14.81 15.56 34.09
C SER A 93 -16.09 14.95 33.50
N SER A 94 -16.58 13.89 34.14
CA SER A 94 -17.73 13.08 33.72
C SER A 94 -19.08 13.77 33.96
N GLU A 95 -19.35 14.86 33.24
CA GLU A 95 -20.66 15.53 33.19
C GLU A 95 -21.13 15.67 31.73
N PRO A 96 -22.43 15.40 31.44
CA PRO A 96 -22.95 15.43 30.08
C PRO A 96 -23.05 16.85 29.51
N SER A 97 -22.35 17.12 28.41
CA SER A 97 -22.53 18.37 27.66
C SER A 97 -23.76 18.30 26.75
N VAL A 98 -24.67 19.27 26.90
CA VAL A 98 -25.86 19.45 26.06
C VAL A 98 -25.49 20.44 24.95
N ALA A 99 -25.55 20.01 23.70
CA ALA A 99 -25.11 20.84 22.57
C ALA A 99 -26.16 21.91 22.21
N LEU A 100 -25.86 23.17 22.53
CA LEU A 100 -26.46 24.36 21.91
C LEU A 100 -25.34 25.21 21.28
N SER A 101 -25.60 25.74 20.09
CA SER A 101 -24.64 26.41 19.20
C SER A 101 -24.61 27.94 19.38
N SER A 102 -23.41 28.56 19.47
CA SER A 102 -22.99 29.79 18.75
C SER A 102 -21.71 30.49 19.28
N SER A 103 -20.78 30.82 18.34
CA SER A 103 -19.94 32.04 18.18
C SER A 103 -19.04 32.66 19.28
N GLY A 104 -17.75 32.89 18.94
CA GLY A 104 -17.09 34.21 19.07
C GLY A 104 -15.90 34.42 20.03
N SER A 105 -14.71 34.64 19.45
CA SER A 105 -13.66 35.62 19.83
C SER A 105 -12.51 35.30 20.82
N SER A 106 -11.31 35.51 20.25
CA SER A 106 -9.92 35.76 20.69
C SER A 106 -9.60 36.31 22.10
N ALA A 107 -8.43 35.90 22.66
CA ALA A 107 -7.33 36.79 23.12
C ALA A 107 -6.10 36.03 23.72
N SER A 108 -4.95 36.19 23.05
CA SER A 108 -3.63 36.68 23.50
C SER A 108 -2.92 36.28 24.82
N GLY A 109 -1.61 36.02 24.68
CA GLY A 109 -0.51 36.24 25.65
C GLY A 109 0.42 35.03 25.85
N LEU A 110 1.75 35.10 26.04
CA LEU A 110 2.86 36.02 25.71
C LEU A 110 4.13 35.40 26.38
N LYS A 111 5.31 35.48 25.72
CA LYS A 111 6.70 35.37 26.29
C LYS A 111 7.15 33.99 26.79
N GLY A 112 8.40 33.54 26.66
CA GLY A 112 9.70 34.07 26.20
C GLY A 112 10.79 33.17 26.83
N SER A 113 11.68 32.55 26.05
CA SER A 113 13.11 32.89 25.91
C SER A 113 14.10 32.01 26.71
N THR A 114 15.15 31.54 26.01
CA THR A 114 16.56 31.29 26.46
C THR A 114 16.85 30.16 27.46
N ALA A 115 17.99 29.44 27.50
CA ALA A 115 19.15 29.22 26.62
C ALA A 115 20.04 28.10 27.25
N SER A 116 20.79 27.40 26.39
CA SER A 116 22.20 26.92 26.52
C SER A 116 22.72 25.90 27.57
N SER A 117 23.55 24.97 27.04
CA SER A 117 24.83 24.39 27.56
C SER A 117 24.79 23.42 28.77
N SER A 118 25.64 22.40 28.95
CA SER A 118 26.74 21.76 28.19
C SER A 118 27.26 20.52 28.96
N SER A 119 27.84 19.56 28.22
CA SER A 119 29.06 18.75 28.51
C SER A 119 29.19 17.72 29.66
N SER A 120 29.93 16.65 29.28
CA SER A 120 30.91 15.80 30.03
C SER A 120 30.46 14.33 30.21
N SER A 121 30.99 13.37 29.45
CA SER A 121 32.29 12.65 29.53
C SER A 121 32.27 11.43 30.46
N GLY A 122 32.70 10.27 29.95
CA GLY A 122 33.02 9.07 30.74
C GLY A 122 33.25 7.84 29.87
N SER A 123 34.47 7.31 29.87
CA SER A 123 34.94 6.22 29.02
C SER A 123 35.33 4.96 29.82
N PHE A 124 35.17 3.78 29.18
CA PHE A 124 35.98 2.52 29.27
C PHE A 124 35.90 1.59 30.51
N PRO A 125 36.29 0.28 30.44
CA PRO A 125 36.58 -0.62 29.29
C PRO A 125 36.14 -2.13 29.41
N LEU A 126 36.47 -2.91 28.35
CA LEU A 126 36.94 -4.33 28.24
C LEU A 126 36.12 -5.54 28.75
N SER A 127 35.87 -6.54 27.88
CA SER A 127 36.61 -7.82 27.79
C SER A 127 35.86 -8.91 26.99
N SER A 128 36.57 -9.56 26.07
CA SER A 128 36.24 -10.83 25.38
C SER A 128 36.43 -12.05 26.31
N PRO A 129 36.09 -13.27 25.86
CA PRO A 129 37.18 -14.12 25.37
C PRO A 129 36.86 -14.97 24.12
N ASP A 130 37.94 -15.32 23.43
CA ASP A 130 38.12 -16.36 22.41
C ASP A 130 37.82 -17.78 22.93
N ASP A 131 37.44 -18.69 22.01
CA ASP A 131 38.26 -19.88 21.73
C ASP A 131 37.74 -20.69 20.51
N ALA A 132 38.53 -20.58 19.44
CA ALA A 132 39.06 -21.61 18.56
C ALA A 132 38.50 -23.07 18.53
N LYS A 133 38.32 -23.54 17.27
CA LYS A 133 38.96 -24.71 16.61
C LYS A 133 38.08 -25.84 16.04
N ASN A 134 38.36 -26.05 14.75
CA ASN A 134 38.54 -27.30 13.98
C ASN A 134 37.35 -28.06 13.34
N ASP A 135 37.22 -27.83 12.03
CA ASP A 135 37.63 -28.71 10.91
C ASP A 135 36.96 -30.08 10.64
N VAL A 136 36.87 -30.34 9.33
CA VAL A 136 36.71 -31.59 8.57
C VAL A 136 35.30 -32.20 8.38
N SER A 137 34.77 -31.92 7.18
CA SER A 137 34.35 -32.86 6.11
C SER A 137 33.78 -34.24 6.46
N LYS A 138 32.61 -34.55 5.88
CA LYS A 138 32.42 -35.48 4.73
C LYS A 138 31.07 -36.22 4.79
N SER A 139 30.46 -36.26 3.60
CA SER A 139 29.31 -37.06 3.16
C SER A 139 29.23 -38.50 3.69
N LEU A 140 28.00 -39.02 3.87
CA LEU A 140 27.40 -40.07 3.01
C LEU A 140 25.99 -40.45 3.52
N THR A 141 25.13 -40.76 2.55
CA THR A 141 23.83 -41.42 2.66
C THR A 141 23.98 -42.89 3.10
N PRO A 142 22.89 -43.58 3.48
CA PRO A 142 22.20 -44.40 2.49
C PRO A 142 20.66 -44.39 2.57
N SER A 143 20.08 -44.61 1.40
CA SER A 143 18.70 -44.96 1.07
C SER A 143 18.25 -46.31 1.63
N VAL A 144 16.98 -46.42 2.04
CA VAL A 144 16.15 -47.64 1.90
C VAL A 144 14.70 -47.20 1.67
N GLY A 145 14.07 -47.69 0.60
CA GLY A 145 12.67 -47.48 0.28
C GLY A 145 11.77 -48.65 0.71
N ALA A 146 10.47 -48.40 0.81
CA ALA A 146 9.40 -49.39 0.60
C ALA A 146 8.04 -48.67 0.40
N GLN A 147 7.42 -48.94 -0.74
CA GLN A 147 5.99 -48.81 -1.05
C GLN A 147 5.23 -49.91 -0.24
N ASP A 148 3.92 -49.96 -0.03
CA ASP A 148 2.75 -49.51 -0.80
C ASP A 148 1.44 -49.68 0.03
N SER A 149 0.34 -49.20 -0.53
CA SER A 149 -1.06 -49.70 -0.46
C SER A 149 -2.15 -49.07 0.47
N LYS A 150 -3.08 -48.38 -0.23
CA LYS A 150 -4.57 -48.37 -0.19
C LYS A 150 -5.35 -48.03 1.10
N SER A 151 -6.19 -46.99 1.03
CA SER A 151 -7.68 -47.11 1.05
C SER A 151 -8.42 -45.75 1.06
N ASP A 152 -9.37 -45.65 0.12
CA ASP A 152 -10.72 -45.06 0.14
C ASP A 152 -11.13 -43.78 0.90
N SER A 153 -11.79 -42.92 0.11
CA SER A 153 -13.07 -42.23 0.36
C SER A 153 -13.14 -40.91 1.15
N LEU A 154 -13.59 -39.88 0.40
CA LEU A 154 -14.68 -38.92 0.69
C LEU A 154 -14.88 -38.46 2.15
N ASN A 155 -14.80 -37.14 2.38
CA ASN A 155 -15.83 -36.41 3.14
C ASN A 155 -15.67 -34.89 3.02
N THR A 156 -16.34 -34.31 2.02
CA THR A 156 -16.78 -32.91 2.03
C THR A 156 -18.20 -32.90 2.56
N LEU A 157 -18.43 -32.54 3.82
CA LEU A 157 -19.78 -32.40 4.37
C LEU A 157 -20.12 -30.94 4.69
N SER A 158 -21.21 -30.49 4.06
CA SER A 158 -21.80 -29.16 4.19
C SER A 158 -22.48 -28.95 5.54
N SER A 159 -22.56 -27.68 5.96
CA SER A 159 -23.13 -27.21 7.23
C SER A 159 -24.61 -27.55 7.45
N SER A 160 -25.32 -27.99 6.41
CA SER A 160 -26.73 -28.39 6.46
C SER A 160 -26.98 -29.76 7.13
N ALA A 161 -25.99 -30.67 7.14
CA ALA A 161 -26.13 -32.00 7.78
C ALA A 161 -26.12 -31.93 9.33
N LEU A 162 -25.52 -30.88 9.91
CA LEU A 162 -25.38 -30.73 11.36
C LEU A 162 -26.65 -30.21 12.06
N ALA A 163 -27.59 -29.61 11.31
CA ALA A 163 -28.83 -29.06 11.87
C ALA A 163 -29.95 -30.12 11.97
N ALA A 164 -29.93 -31.16 11.14
CA ALA A 164 -30.92 -32.24 11.15
C ALA A 164 -30.76 -33.21 12.33
N LEU A 165 -29.54 -33.35 12.88
CA LEU A 165 -29.22 -34.28 13.97
C LEU A 165 -29.61 -33.78 15.38
N GLN A 166 -30.21 -32.59 15.50
CA GLN A 166 -30.50 -31.98 16.80
C GLN A 166 -31.87 -32.37 17.39
N ASN A 167 -32.70 -33.12 16.64
CA ASN A 167 -34.00 -33.62 17.09
C ASN A 167 -34.00 -35.09 17.58
N ASP A 168 -32.93 -35.86 17.38
CA ASP A 168 -32.89 -37.31 17.68
C ASP A 168 -32.06 -37.70 18.91
N VAL A 169 -31.87 -36.79 19.90
CA VAL A 169 -31.12 -37.18 21.11
C VAL A 169 -32.04 -37.80 22.16
N GLN A 170 -31.89 -39.10 22.37
CA GLN A 170 -32.69 -39.89 23.30
C GLN A 170 -32.44 -39.44 24.76
N PRO A 171 -33.51 -39.17 25.55
CA PRO A 171 -33.38 -38.81 26.96
C PRO A 171 -32.86 -40.01 27.78
N VAL A 172 -31.91 -39.75 28.68
CA VAL A 172 -31.23 -40.79 29.47
C VAL A 172 -31.49 -40.64 30.96
N GLY A 173 -31.65 -41.76 31.67
CA GLY A 173 -31.77 -41.81 33.12
C GLY A 173 -33.12 -41.34 33.69
N TYR A 174 -34.22 -41.77 33.07
CA TYR A 174 -35.58 -41.51 33.57
C TYR A 174 -35.80 -41.97 35.00
N ASP A 175 -35.18 -43.10 35.36
CA ASP A 175 -35.33 -43.75 36.67
C ASP A 175 -34.73 -42.93 37.84
N TYR A 176 -33.97 -41.87 37.53
CA TYR A 176 -33.35 -40.98 38.51
C TYR A 176 -34.13 -39.68 38.73
N VAL A 177 -35.32 -39.57 38.13
CA VAL A 177 -36.26 -38.46 38.35
C VAL A 177 -37.44 -38.95 39.17
N GLU A 178 -37.57 -38.44 40.39
CA GLU A 178 -38.68 -38.76 41.29
C GLU A 178 -39.87 -37.84 41.06
N GLU A 179 -41.07 -38.41 41.17
CA GLU A 179 -42.33 -37.70 41.09
C GLU A 179 -42.90 -37.52 42.50
N VAL A 180 -42.90 -36.30 43.01
CA VAL A 180 -43.46 -35.98 44.31
C VAL A 180 -44.97 -35.80 44.17
N ARG A 181 -45.75 -36.60 44.90
CA ARG A 181 -47.22 -36.55 44.92
C ARG A 181 -47.73 -35.91 46.21
N ASN A 182 -48.84 -35.18 46.15
CA ASN A 182 -49.57 -34.69 47.32
C ASN A 182 -50.38 -35.82 47.99
N ASP A 183 -50.91 -35.55 49.19
CA ASP A 183 -51.71 -36.46 50.02
C ASP A 183 -52.98 -37.00 49.30
N GLU A 184 -53.41 -36.33 48.22
CA GLU A 184 -54.51 -36.73 47.32
C GLU A 184 -54.04 -37.58 46.12
N GLY A 185 -52.76 -37.96 46.06
CA GLY A 185 -52.16 -38.81 45.02
C GLY A 185 -51.76 -38.11 43.70
N LYS A 186 -51.91 -36.77 43.58
CA LYS A 186 -51.54 -36.01 42.38
C LYS A 186 -50.06 -35.57 42.39
N VAL A 187 -49.35 -35.77 41.26
CA VAL A 187 -47.95 -35.34 41.08
C VAL A 187 -47.86 -33.82 41.00
N ILE A 188 -47.05 -33.20 41.87
CA ILE A 188 -46.87 -31.74 41.95
C ILE A 188 -45.49 -31.27 41.48
N ARG A 189 -44.46 -32.12 41.50
CA ARG A 189 -43.08 -31.74 41.18
C ARG A 189 -42.24 -32.95 40.81
N PHE A 190 -41.36 -32.77 39.82
CA PHE A 190 -40.31 -33.70 39.44
C PHE A 190 -38.99 -33.28 40.07
N HIS A 191 -38.22 -34.22 40.61
CA HIS A 191 -36.90 -33.95 41.16
C HIS A 191 -35.87 -34.91 40.57
N CYS A 192 -34.84 -34.38 39.90
CA CYS A 192 -33.74 -35.17 39.35
C CYS A 192 -32.63 -35.31 40.39
N LYS A 193 -32.36 -36.53 40.86
CA LYS A 193 -31.32 -36.82 41.86
C LYS A 193 -29.89 -36.64 41.33
N LEU A 194 -29.69 -36.77 40.02
CA LEU A 194 -28.35 -36.65 39.42
C LEU A 194 -27.88 -35.20 39.36
N CYS A 195 -28.82 -34.30 39.06
CA CYS A 195 -28.61 -32.86 38.91
C CYS A 195 -29.05 -32.00 40.10
N GLU A 196 -29.74 -32.59 41.09
CA GLU A 196 -30.32 -31.89 42.24
C GLU A 196 -31.25 -30.74 41.82
N CYS A 197 -31.98 -30.93 40.71
CA CYS A 197 -32.87 -29.93 40.15
C CYS A 197 -34.32 -30.38 40.28
N SER A 198 -35.21 -29.47 40.69
CA SER A 198 -36.65 -29.70 40.69
C SER A 198 -37.36 -28.92 39.60
N PHE A 199 -38.34 -29.54 38.96
CA PHE A 199 -39.13 -28.98 37.87
C PHE A 199 -40.61 -29.25 38.14
N ASN A 200 -41.49 -28.31 37.82
CA ASN A 200 -42.93 -28.49 38.04
C ASN A 200 -43.66 -29.00 36.79
N ASP A 201 -43.01 -28.97 35.62
CA ASP A 201 -43.63 -29.31 34.33
C ASP A 201 -43.04 -30.58 33.69
N PRO A 202 -43.87 -31.46 33.09
CA PRO A 202 -43.41 -32.65 32.38
C PRO A 202 -42.50 -32.35 31.18
N ASN A 203 -42.77 -31.26 30.44
CA ASN A 203 -41.93 -30.86 29.30
C ASN A 203 -40.53 -30.38 29.76
N ALA A 204 -40.45 -29.73 30.92
CA ALA A 204 -39.17 -29.33 31.51
C ALA A 204 -38.34 -30.55 31.96
N LYS A 205 -39.00 -31.60 32.48
CA LYS A 205 -38.37 -32.90 32.77
C LYS A 205 -37.73 -33.48 31.49
N GLU A 206 -38.46 -33.51 30.38
CA GLU A 206 -37.94 -34.08 29.12
C GLU A 206 -36.77 -33.28 28.54
N MET A 207 -36.88 -31.95 28.50
CA MET A 207 -35.80 -31.06 28.05
C MET A 207 -34.56 -31.15 28.94
N HIS A 208 -34.74 -31.34 30.25
CA HIS A 208 -33.62 -31.52 31.18
C HIS A 208 -32.86 -32.81 30.90
N LEU A 209 -33.56 -33.93 30.69
CA LEU A 209 -32.95 -35.24 30.40
C LEU A 209 -32.21 -35.25 29.05
N LYS A 210 -32.69 -34.49 28.06
CA LYS A 210 -32.00 -34.23 26.78
C LYS A 210 -30.92 -33.15 26.88
N GLY A 211 -30.68 -32.57 28.06
CA GLY A 211 -29.70 -31.51 28.27
C GLY A 211 -28.27 -32.04 28.36
N ARG A 212 -27.31 -31.31 27.78
CA ARG A 212 -25.87 -31.64 27.87
C ARG A 212 -25.39 -31.80 29.32
N ARG A 213 -25.89 -30.94 30.22
CA ARG A 213 -25.51 -30.95 31.64
C ARG A 213 -25.95 -32.23 32.34
N HIS A 214 -27.18 -32.68 32.11
CA HIS A 214 -27.70 -33.93 32.64
C HIS A 214 -26.94 -35.13 32.07
N ARG A 215 -26.75 -35.20 30.75
CA ARG A 215 -25.98 -36.29 30.11
C ARG A 215 -24.55 -36.40 30.62
N LEU A 216 -23.87 -35.28 30.90
CA LEU A 216 -22.53 -35.30 31.48
C LEU A 216 -22.53 -35.81 32.93
N GLN A 217 -23.52 -35.46 33.74
CA GLN A 217 -23.64 -35.96 35.11
C GLN A 217 -24.06 -37.43 35.14
N TYR A 218 -24.97 -37.86 34.25
CA TYR A 218 -25.32 -39.26 34.06
C TYR A 218 -24.11 -40.08 33.63
N LYS A 219 -23.32 -39.58 32.67
CA LYS A 219 -22.05 -40.22 32.27
C LYS A 219 -21.11 -40.40 33.46
N LYS A 220 -20.95 -39.33 34.27
CA LYS A 220 -20.01 -39.33 35.39
C LYS A 220 -20.46 -40.22 36.55
N LYS A 221 -21.76 -40.23 36.87
CA LYS A 221 -22.31 -40.84 38.10
C LYS A 221 -22.94 -42.22 37.87
N VAL A 222 -23.38 -42.55 36.65
CA VAL A 222 -24.21 -43.74 36.39
C VAL A 222 -23.63 -44.64 35.31
N ASN A 223 -23.31 -44.12 34.12
CA ASN A 223 -22.77 -44.94 33.03
C ASN A 223 -21.56 -44.26 32.35
N PRO A 224 -20.32 -44.63 32.72
CA PRO A 224 -19.08 -44.04 32.18
C PRO A 224 -18.91 -44.19 30.67
N ASP A 225 -19.55 -45.19 30.05
CA ASP A 225 -19.40 -45.50 28.62
C ASP A 225 -20.29 -44.65 27.71
N LEU A 226 -21.18 -43.81 28.27
CA LEU A 226 -22.02 -42.93 27.47
C LEU A 226 -21.17 -41.90 26.69
N GLN A 227 -21.20 -41.95 25.36
CA GLN A 227 -20.48 -40.99 24.51
C GLN A 227 -21.25 -39.66 24.41
N VAL A 228 -20.74 -38.62 25.09
CA VAL A 228 -21.26 -37.25 24.98
C VAL A 228 -20.31 -36.45 24.10
N GLU A 229 -20.77 -36.12 22.89
CA GLU A 229 -19.95 -35.45 21.86
C GLU A 229 -19.49 -34.06 22.33
N VAL A 230 -18.17 -33.86 22.45
CA VAL A 230 -17.57 -32.59 22.83
C VAL A 230 -17.23 -31.81 21.56
N LYS A 231 -18.15 -30.99 21.05
CA LYS A 231 -17.86 -30.12 19.90
C LYS A 231 -16.75 -29.11 20.26
N PRO A 232 -15.64 -29.03 19.50
CA PRO A 232 -14.56 -28.07 19.73
C PRO A 232 -15.03 -26.62 19.63
N SER A 233 -14.44 -25.75 20.45
CA SER A 233 -14.78 -24.32 20.51
C SER A 233 -14.51 -23.59 19.18
N ILE A 234 -15.47 -22.78 18.73
CA ILE A 234 -15.37 -21.91 17.54
C ILE A 234 -14.07 -21.08 17.55
N ARG A 235 -13.62 -20.66 18.74
CA ARG A 235 -12.40 -19.87 18.91
C ARG A 235 -11.13 -20.64 18.57
N ALA A 236 -11.08 -21.95 18.89
CA ALA A 236 -9.93 -22.80 18.59
C ALA A 236 -9.78 -23.02 17.08
N ARG A 237 -10.90 -23.24 16.37
CA ARG A 237 -10.91 -23.41 14.92
C ARG A 237 -10.40 -22.16 14.19
N LYS A 238 -10.82 -20.97 14.62
CA LYS A 238 -10.43 -19.70 14.01
C LYS A 238 -8.94 -19.38 14.18
N ILE A 239 -8.35 -19.76 15.33
CA ILE A 239 -6.92 -19.61 15.60
C ILE A 239 -6.10 -20.55 14.70
N GLN A 240 -6.59 -21.77 14.45
CA GLN A 240 -5.92 -22.74 13.60
C GLN A 240 -5.93 -22.32 12.12
N GLU A 241 -7.06 -21.79 11.61
CA GLU A 241 -7.16 -21.22 10.26
C GLU A 241 -6.21 -20.02 10.07
N GLU A 242 -6.14 -19.11 11.05
CA GLU A 242 -5.25 -17.94 10.95
C GLU A 242 -3.76 -18.34 10.96
N LYS A 243 -3.40 -19.35 11.75
CA LYS A 243 -2.04 -19.91 11.75
C LYS A 243 -1.69 -20.54 10.40
N MET A 244 -2.59 -21.33 9.82
CA MET A 244 -2.38 -21.96 8.51
C MET A 244 -2.26 -20.91 7.40
N ARG A 245 -3.05 -19.83 7.45
CA ARG A 245 -2.96 -18.72 6.47
C ARG A 245 -1.63 -17.98 6.55
N LYS A 246 -1.12 -17.70 7.76
CA LYS A 246 0.20 -17.06 7.94
C LYS A 246 1.34 -17.98 7.50
N GLN A 247 1.18 -19.30 7.68
CA GLN A 247 2.16 -20.28 7.22
C GLN A 247 2.24 -20.33 5.70
N MET A 248 1.11 -20.39 4.99
CA MET A 248 1.09 -20.28 3.52
C MET A 248 1.74 -18.99 3.01
N GLN A 249 1.41 -17.83 3.61
CA GLN A 249 2.00 -16.55 3.20
C GLN A 249 3.52 -16.51 3.42
N LYS A 250 3.99 -17.09 4.52
CA LYS A 250 5.43 -17.20 4.81
C LYS A 250 6.12 -18.13 3.82
N GLU A 251 5.50 -19.27 3.49
CA GLU A 251 6.02 -20.22 2.52
C GLU A 251 6.07 -19.62 1.10
N GLU A 252 5.03 -18.88 0.69
CA GLU A 252 4.99 -18.19 -0.59
C GLU A 252 6.07 -17.09 -0.69
N TYR A 253 6.34 -16.37 0.40
CA TYR A 253 7.43 -15.40 0.47
C TYR A 253 8.81 -16.07 0.31
N TRP A 254 9.05 -17.18 1.00
CA TRP A 254 10.30 -17.94 0.87
C TRP A 254 10.43 -18.56 -0.52
N ARG A 255 9.35 -19.07 -1.10
CA ARG A 255 9.33 -19.60 -2.47
C ARG A 255 9.66 -18.53 -3.51
N ARG A 256 9.11 -17.32 -3.36
CA ARG A 256 9.42 -16.19 -4.25
C ARG A 256 10.88 -15.76 -4.13
N ARG A 257 11.43 -15.76 -2.91
CA ARG A 257 12.85 -15.47 -2.66
C ARG A 257 13.76 -16.55 -3.23
N GLU A 258 13.38 -17.82 -3.08
CA GLU A 258 14.12 -18.97 -3.62
C GLU A 258 14.03 -19.03 -5.15
N GLU A 259 12.89 -18.67 -5.75
CA GLU A 259 12.74 -18.47 -7.20
C GLU A 259 13.60 -17.32 -7.70
N GLU A 260 13.70 -16.21 -6.96
CA GLU A 260 14.56 -15.07 -7.29
C GLU A 260 16.06 -15.42 -7.16
N GLU A 261 16.43 -16.20 -6.15
CA GLU A 261 17.78 -16.75 -5.99
C GLU A 261 18.11 -17.80 -7.05
N ARG A 262 17.14 -18.64 -7.43
CA ARG A 262 17.27 -19.59 -8.53
C ARG A 262 17.43 -18.85 -9.84
N TRP A 263 16.64 -17.82 -10.11
CA TRP A 263 16.79 -16.93 -11.28
C TRP A 263 18.18 -16.27 -11.31
N ARG A 264 18.68 -15.82 -10.15
CA ARG A 264 20.01 -15.24 -10.01
C ARG A 264 21.13 -16.26 -10.26
N MET A 265 20.93 -17.50 -9.82
CA MET A 265 21.87 -18.61 -10.03
C MET A 265 21.81 -19.13 -11.47
N GLU A 266 20.63 -19.13 -12.08
CA GLU A 266 20.38 -19.54 -13.47
C GLU A 266 20.93 -18.50 -14.45
N MET A 267 20.81 -17.20 -14.17
CA MET A 267 21.50 -16.12 -14.91
C MET A 267 23.04 -16.21 -14.84
N ARG A 268 23.60 -16.82 -13.79
CA ARG A 268 25.05 -17.15 -13.73
C ARG A 268 25.40 -18.41 -14.50
N TYR A 269 24.48 -19.38 -14.58
CA TYR A 269 24.71 -20.67 -15.23
C TYR A 269 24.48 -20.62 -16.75
N THR A 270 23.66 -19.68 -17.25
CA THR A 270 23.47 -19.43 -18.70
C THR A 270 24.70 -18.86 -19.41
N HIS A 271 25.83 -18.72 -18.72
CA HIS A 271 27.16 -18.49 -19.31
C HIS A 271 27.94 -19.79 -19.62
N SER A 272 27.34 -20.97 -19.46
CA SER A 272 27.96 -22.24 -19.85
C SER A 272 27.04 -23.02 -20.78
N SER A 273 27.33 -22.91 -22.08
CA SER A 273 26.64 -23.61 -23.16
C SER A 273 26.81 -25.12 -22.99
N HIS A 274 25.82 -25.85 -22.46
CA HIS A 274 25.57 -27.27 -22.84
C HIS A 274 24.34 -28.00 -22.26
N ILE A 275 23.38 -27.36 -21.56
CA ILE A 275 22.19 -28.07 -21.05
C ILE A 275 20.89 -27.40 -21.47
N ILE A 276 20.56 -27.48 -22.77
CA ILE A 276 19.28 -26.97 -23.32
C ILE A 276 18.21 -28.08 -23.49
N HIS A 277 18.55 -29.37 -23.39
CA HIS A 277 17.64 -30.43 -23.86
C HIS A 277 16.77 -31.16 -22.84
N VAL A 278 16.93 -30.99 -21.52
CA VAL A 278 16.22 -31.86 -20.54
C VAL A 278 15.13 -31.15 -19.73
N VAL A 279 15.04 -29.81 -19.74
CA VAL A 279 14.07 -29.05 -18.90
C VAL A 279 12.70 -28.83 -19.58
N LEU A 280 12.52 -29.28 -20.83
CA LEU A 280 11.35 -28.93 -21.65
C LEU A 280 10.03 -29.68 -21.36
N ILE A 281 9.96 -30.59 -20.37
CA ILE A 281 8.80 -31.50 -20.27
C ILE A 281 7.78 -31.15 -19.16
N ILE A 282 8.08 -30.25 -18.21
CA ILE A 282 7.09 -29.85 -17.18
C ILE A 282 7.19 -28.35 -16.86
N MET A 283 6.99 -27.50 -17.86
CA MET A 283 6.67 -26.09 -17.66
C MET A 283 5.40 -25.77 -18.46
N PRO A 284 4.48 -24.90 -17.97
CA PRO A 284 3.46 -24.33 -18.84
C PRO A 284 4.21 -23.71 -20.03
N GLN A 285 3.93 -24.20 -21.23
CA GLN A 285 4.65 -23.86 -22.46
C GLN A 285 4.91 -22.35 -22.49
N ARG A 286 6.18 -21.94 -22.33
CA ARG A 286 6.61 -20.61 -22.75
C ARG A 286 6.18 -20.52 -24.21
N ARG A 287 5.30 -19.56 -24.52
CA ARG A 287 4.95 -19.23 -25.90
C ARG A 287 6.27 -19.13 -26.68
N PRO A 288 6.44 -19.83 -27.81
CA PRO A 288 7.64 -19.69 -28.61
C PRO A 288 7.88 -18.21 -28.91
N ASP A 289 9.09 -17.71 -28.64
CA ASP A 289 9.43 -16.31 -28.89
C ASP A 289 9.14 -15.99 -30.36
N SER A 290 8.34 -14.95 -30.61
CA SER A 290 8.04 -14.47 -31.96
C SER A 290 9.34 -14.00 -32.65
N SER A 291 9.35 -13.94 -33.98
CA SER A 291 10.40 -13.23 -34.72
C SER A 291 10.58 -11.82 -34.17
N ASP A 292 9.46 -11.15 -33.87
CA ASP A 292 9.43 -9.77 -33.38
C ASP A 292 10.05 -9.67 -31.99
N ASP A 293 9.78 -10.64 -31.10
CA ASP A 293 10.39 -10.70 -29.77
C ASP A 293 11.92 -10.78 -29.88
N ARG A 294 12.43 -11.59 -30.82
CA ARG A 294 13.88 -11.72 -31.07
C ARG A 294 14.48 -10.41 -31.59
N TYR A 295 13.83 -9.73 -32.52
CA TYR A 295 14.32 -8.43 -33.03
C TYR A 295 14.33 -7.36 -31.95
N VAL A 296 13.26 -7.28 -31.16
CA VAL A 296 13.12 -6.33 -30.05
C VAL A 296 14.21 -6.56 -29.00
N MET A 297 14.44 -7.82 -28.61
CA MET A 297 15.48 -8.17 -27.64
C MET A 297 16.89 -7.97 -28.19
N ALA A 298 17.14 -8.28 -29.47
CA ALA A 298 18.43 -8.03 -30.11
C ALA A 298 18.75 -6.54 -30.17
N LYS A 299 17.77 -5.71 -30.57
CA LYS A 299 17.92 -4.24 -30.56
C LYS A 299 18.11 -3.72 -29.14
N HIS A 300 17.35 -4.23 -28.16
CA HIS A 300 17.49 -3.86 -26.75
C HIS A 300 18.90 -4.16 -26.22
N ALA A 301 19.49 -5.31 -26.56
CA ALA A 301 20.85 -5.66 -26.17
C ALA A 301 21.91 -4.72 -26.76
N ILE A 302 21.74 -4.27 -28.01
CA ILE A 302 22.67 -3.34 -28.67
C ILE A 302 22.63 -1.94 -28.05
N ILE A 303 21.44 -1.47 -27.65
CA ILE A 303 21.27 -0.11 -27.08
C ILE A 303 21.49 -0.09 -25.56
N TYR A 304 21.61 -1.25 -24.92
CA TYR A 304 21.82 -1.32 -23.49
C TYR A 304 23.25 -0.86 -23.15
N PRO A 305 23.45 -0.01 -22.12
CA PRO A 305 24.79 0.43 -21.76
C PRO A 305 25.69 -0.76 -21.41
N SER A 306 26.94 -0.67 -21.83
CA SER A 306 27.98 -1.64 -21.46
C SER A 306 28.22 -1.68 -19.95
N GLU A 307 28.79 -2.78 -19.46
CA GLU A 307 29.08 -2.92 -18.02
C GLU A 307 30.03 -1.81 -17.51
N GLU A 308 31.01 -1.41 -18.32
CA GLU A 308 31.97 -0.33 -18.01
C GLU A 308 31.27 1.03 -17.90
N GLU A 309 30.34 1.35 -18.80
CA GLU A 309 29.53 2.57 -18.74
C GLU A 309 28.66 2.59 -17.47
N LEU A 310 28.00 1.47 -17.15
CA LEU A 310 27.19 1.37 -15.93
C LEU A 310 28.02 1.53 -14.67
N GLN A 311 29.18 0.90 -14.60
CA GLN A 311 30.10 1.04 -13.46
C GLN A 311 30.59 2.48 -13.32
N SER A 312 30.92 3.15 -14.43
CA SER A 312 31.33 4.55 -14.45
C SER A 312 30.23 5.49 -13.93
N ILE A 313 29.00 5.29 -14.39
CA ILE A 313 27.82 6.06 -13.93
C ILE A 313 27.55 5.80 -12.44
N GLN A 314 27.59 4.55 -12.00
CA GLN A 314 27.39 4.22 -10.58
C GLN A 314 28.48 4.82 -9.69
N LYS A 315 29.74 4.80 -10.16
CA LYS A 315 30.88 5.38 -9.45
C LYS A 315 30.71 6.89 -9.27
N ILE A 316 30.46 7.64 -10.36
CA ILE A 316 30.32 9.11 -10.27
C ILE A 316 29.09 9.52 -9.45
N VAL A 317 27.97 8.81 -9.56
CA VAL A 317 26.78 9.07 -8.74
C VAL A 317 27.07 8.82 -7.26
N SER A 318 27.71 7.69 -6.93
CA SER A 318 28.08 7.35 -5.54
C SER A 318 29.07 8.35 -4.93
N ILE A 319 30.03 8.83 -5.71
CA ILE A 319 30.98 9.87 -5.27
C ILE A 319 30.23 11.19 -5.04
N THR A 320 29.35 11.57 -5.96
CA THR A 320 28.56 12.80 -5.87
C THR A 320 27.62 12.78 -4.66
N GLU A 321 26.92 11.67 -4.42
CA GLU A 321 26.05 11.50 -3.25
C GLU A 321 26.82 11.61 -1.93
N ARG A 322 27.99 10.96 -1.84
CA ARG A 322 28.86 11.05 -0.66
C ARG A 322 29.42 12.46 -0.46
N ALA A 323 29.87 13.13 -1.52
CA ALA A 323 30.39 14.49 -1.44
C ALA A 323 29.30 15.49 -1.04
N LEU A 324 28.11 15.40 -1.64
CA LEU A 324 26.95 16.22 -1.25
C LEU A 324 26.51 15.95 0.19
N LYS A 325 26.64 14.72 0.67
CA LYS A 325 26.36 14.40 2.08
C LYS A 325 27.32 15.14 3.02
N LEU A 326 28.62 15.21 2.69
CA LEU A 326 29.60 15.97 3.46
C LEU A 326 29.36 17.48 3.38
N VAL A 327 29.01 18.00 2.19
CA VAL A 327 28.61 19.42 2.04
C VAL A 327 27.37 19.72 2.88
N SER A 328 26.40 18.82 2.93
CA SER A 328 25.21 18.93 3.78
C SER A 328 25.54 18.91 5.28
N ASP A 329 26.62 18.26 5.71
CA ASP A 329 27.06 18.30 7.10
C ASP A 329 27.74 19.63 7.47
N ILE A 330 28.35 20.31 6.50
CA ILE A 330 28.95 21.65 6.67
C ILE A 330 27.87 22.74 6.64
N ILE A 331 26.93 22.64 5.69
CA ILE A 331 25.83 23.60 5.51
C ILE A 331 24.60 23.07 6.28
N THR A 332 24.69 23.11 7.61
CA THR A 332 23.67 22.57 8.51
C THR A 332 22.28 23.17 8.25
N GLU A 333 21.24 22.35 8.38
CA GLU A 333 19.79 22.69 8.39
C GLU A 333 19.14 23.08 7.04
N THR A 334 19.91 23.32 5.99
CA THR A 334 19.34 23.71 4.67
C THR A 334 19.12 22.56 3.71
N LEU A 335 19.94 21.50 3.75
CA LEU A 335 19.89 20.38 2.79
C LEU A 335 19.23 19.15 3.44
N LYS A 336 18.15 18.65 2.83
CA LYS A 336 17.39 17.48 3.30
C LYS A 336 17.93 16.17 2.73
N GLY A 337 18.42 16.17 1.50
CA GLY A 337 18.99 14.98 0.87
C GLY A 337 19.05 15.03 -0.65
N VAL A 338 19.77 14.06 -1.21
CA VAL A 338 19.95 13.87 -2.66
C VAL A 338 19.05 12.75 -3.14
N MET A 339 18.36 12.95 -4.24
CA MET A 339 17.49 11.96 -4.87
C MET A 339 17.89 11.73 -6.32
N ARG A 340 17.98 10.47 -6.72
CA ARG A 340 18.12 10.10 -8.14
C ARG A 340 16.79 10.36 -8.85
N VAL A 341 16.83 10.96 -10.04
CA VAL A 341 15.63 11.21 -10.86
C VAL A 341 15.91 10.89 -12.34
N GLY A 342 14.91 11.09 -13.20
CA GLY A 342 15.06 10.92 -14.65
C GLY A 342 15.44 9.49 -15.04
N VAL A 343 16.22 9.36 -16.12
CA VAL A 343 16.59 8.06 -16.70
C VAL A 343 17.40 7.17 -15.75
N LEU A 344 18.18 7.76 -14.85
CA LEU A 344 18.97 7.04 -13.86
C LEU A 344 18.07 6.31 -12.86
N ALA A 345 17.11 7.01 -12.26
CA ALA A 345 16.21 6.43 -11.26
C ALA A 345 15.21 5.43 -11.86
N LYS A 346 14.82 5.64 -13.12
CA LYS A 346 13.88 4.79 -13.85
C LYS A 346 14.57 3.58 -14.51
N GLY A 347 15.90 3.48 -14.44
CA GLY A 347 16.66 2.42 -15.10
C GLY A 347 16.58 2.48 -16.64
N LEU A 348 16.41 3.67 -17.22
CA LEU A 348 16.20 3.87 -18.66
C LEU A 348 17.46 4.30 -19.42
N LEU A 349 18.64 4.16 -18.82
CA LEU A 349 19.91 4.48 -19.46
C LEU A 349 20.10 3.68 -20.76
N LEU A 350 20.66 4.35 -21.76
CA LEU A 350 21.06 3.80 -23.07
C LEU A 350 22.58 3.94 -23.26
N SER A 351 23.17 3.10 -24.09
CA SER A 351 24.58 3.22 -24.45
C SER A 351 24.85 4.60 -25.07
N GLY A 352 25.95 5.25 -24.68
CA GLY A 352 26.26 6.63 -25.06
C GLY A 352 25.61 7.71 -24.19
N ASP A 353 24.74 7.37 -23.22
CA ASP A 353 24.26 8.36 -22.24
C ASP A 353 25.42 8.81 -21.34
N GLN A 354 25.87 10.06 -21.55
CA GLN A 354 26.96 10.67 -20.77
C GLN A 354 26.46 11.60 -19.66
N SER A 355 25.14 11.73 -19.47
CA SER A 355 24.57 12.65 -18.48
C SER A 355 23.51 11.99 -17.63
N VAL A 356 23.55 12.26 -16.32
CA VAL A 356 22.56 11.78 -15.35
C VAL A 356 22.07 12.92 -14.46
N ASN A 357 20.83 12.81 -14.01
CA ASN A 357 20.16 13.86 -13.24
C ASN A 357 19.94 13.43 -11.79
N LEU A 358 20.31 14.31 -10.86
CA LEU A 358 20.04 14.22 -9.43
C LEU A 358 19.26 15.47 -9.00
N VAL A 359 18.46 15.32 -7.95
CA VAL A 359 17.73 16.43 -7.32
C VAL A 359 18.21 16.58 -5.88
N LEU A 360 18.67 17.78 -5.52
CA LEU A 360 19.04 18.14 -4.16
C LEU A 360 17.86 18.85 -3.50
N LEU A 361 17.28 18.22 -2.49
CA LEU A 361 16.15 18.76 -1.72
C LEU A 361 16.65 19.70 -0.63
N CYS A 362 16.11 20.91 -0.64
CA CYS A 362 16.35 21.93 0.38
C CYS A 362 15.15 22.04 1.35
N SER A 363 15.41 22.53 2.56
CA SER A 363 14.37 22.87 3.54
C SER A 363 13.56 24.07 3.07
N ASP A 364 14.25 25.14 2.67
CA ASP A 364 13.69 26.40 2.22
C ASP A 364 13.86 26.58 0.70
N LYS A 365 13.25 27.62 0.14
CA LYS A 365 13.37 27.95 -1.30
C LYS A 365 14.85 28.14 -1.66
N PRO A 366 15.37 27.40 -2.66
CA PRO A 366 16.79 27.48 -2.99
C PRO A 366 17.13 28.85 -3.59
N THR A 367 18.26 29.41 -3.17
CA THR A 367 18.75 30.72 -3.62
C THR A 367 20.05 30.61 -4.41
N LYS A 368 20.43 31.64 -5.19
CA LYS A 368 21.71 31.64 -5.93
C LYS A 368 22.90 31.65 -4.97
N THR A 369 22.78 32.30 -3.83
CA THR A 369 23.74 32.27 -2.70
C THR A 369 23.98 30.85 -2.18
N LEU A 370 22.92 30.05 -2.01
CA LEU A 370 23.04 28.64 -1.62
C LEU A 370 23.76 27.83 -2.71
N LEU A 371 23.42 28.07 -3.99
CA LEU A 371 24.08 27.43 -5.13
C LEU A 371 25.59 27.72 -5.15
N SER A 372 25.98 28.98 -5.03
CA SER A 372 27.39 29.40 -4.98
C SER A 372 28.12 28.76 -3.80
N ARG A 373 27.51 28.75 -2.61
CA ARG A 373 28.10 28.15 -1.41
C ARG A 373 28.34 26.65 -1.55
N ILE A 374 27.41 25.92 -2.19
CA ILE A 374 27.61 24.49 -2.46
C ILE A 374 28.76 24.30 -3.44
N VAL A 375 28.85 25.11 -4.49
CA VAL A 375 29.92 25.02 -5.50
C VAL A 375 31.30 25.38 -4.95
N GLU A 376 31.38 26.26 -3.95
CA GLU A 376 32.63 26.56 -3.25
C GLU A 376 33.12 25.38 -2.40
N HIS A 377 32.21 24.66 -1.72
CA HIS A 377 32.58 23.55 -0.84
C HIS A 377 32.70 22.20 -1.56
N LEU A 378 31.98 22.00 -2.66
CA LEU A 378 31.88 20.70 -3.33
C LEU A 378 33.23 20.17 -3.86
N PRO A 379 34.11 20.98 -4.50
CA PRO A 379 35.43 20.52 -4.94
C PRO A 379 36.31 20.02 -3.80
N ALA A 380 36.29 20.71 -2.66
CA ALA A 380 37.03 20.29 -1.47
C ALA A 380 36.54 18.93 -0.96
N GLN A 381 35.22 18.71 -0.90
CA GLN A 381 34.66 17.43 -0.46
C GLN A 381 34.88 16.30 -1.47
N LEU A 382 34.86 16.59 -2.77
CA LEU A 382 35.15 15.59 -3.81
C LEU A 382 36.57 15.04 -3.68
N SER A 383 37.56 15.89 -3.36
CA SER A 383 38.95 15.48 -3.15
C SER A 383 39.15 14.55 -1.95
N VAL A 384 38.25 14.61 -0.97
CA VAL A 384 38.24 13.73 0.21
C VAL A 384 37.64 12.36 -0.13
N VAL A 385 36.61 12.34 -0.98
CA VAL A 385 35.86 11.11 -1.32
C VAL A 385 36.54 10.29 -2.42
N SER A 386 37.21 10.95 -3.35
CA SER A 386 37.88 10.32 -4.49
C SER A 386 39.16 11.09 -4.87
N PRO A 387 40.24 10.38 -5.26
CA PRO A 387 41.42 11.03 -5.84
C PRO A 387 41.19 11.52 -7.28
N ASP A 388 40.07 11.17 -7.90
CA ASP A 388 39.75 11.53 -9.28
C ASP A 388 39.47 13.03 -9.43
N LYS A 389 39.89 13.61 -10.57
CA LYS A 389 39.67 15.02 -10.88
C LYS A 389 38.27 15.24 -11.45
N TYR A 390 37.52 16.16 -10.83
CA TYR A 390 36.18 16.57 -11.25
C TYR A 390 36.12 18.08 -11.45
N GLU A 391 35.41 18.50 -12.49
CA GLU A 391 35.09 19.90 -12.73
C GLU A 391 33.66 20.19 -12.22
N VAL A 392 33.51 21.23 -11.41
CA VAL A 392 32.22 21.66 -10.87
C VAL A 392 31.86 23.01 -11.47
N ARG A 393 30.68 23.11 -12.10
CA ARG A 393 30.16 24.35 -12.68
C ARG A 393 28.77 24.65 -12.13
N ALA A 394 28.53 25.90 -11.72
CA ALA A 394 27.21 26.38 -11.32
C ALA A 394 26.47 26.93 -12.54
N SER A 395 25.23 26.48 -12.75
CA SER A 395 24.30 27.04 -13.74
C SER A 395 23.13 27.69 -12.99
N VAL A 396 23.25 29.00 -12.74
CA VAL A 396 22.16 29.81 -12.17
C VAL A 396 20.86 29.75 -13.00
N PRO A 397 20.89 29.87 -14.35
CA PRO A 397 19.65 29.84 -15.12
C PRO A 397 18.95 28.49 -15.08
N GLU A 398 19.68 27.39 -14.86
CA GLU A 398 19.11 26.04 -14.78
C GLU A 398 18.91 25.56 -13.33
N ALA A 399 19.10 26.45 -12.34
CA ALA A 399 19.02 26.12 -10.92
C ALA A 399 19.84 24.86 -10.55
N ALA A 400 20.97 24.64 -11.22
CA ALA A 400 21.66 23.36 -11.18
C ALA A 400 23.18 23.48 -11.07
N ILE A 401 23.79 22.40 -10.57
CA ILE A 401 25.24 22.20 -10.49
C ILE A 401 25.61 21.07 -11.43
N VAL A 402 26.49 21.36 -12.39
CA VAL A 402 26.99 20.38 -13.35
C VAL A 402 28.36 19.90 -12.89
N LEU A 403 28.45 18.60 -12.67
CA LEU A 403 29.65 17.89 -12.25
C LEU A 403 30.17 17.06 -13.42
N SER A 404 31.35 17.39 -13.94
CA SER A 404 31.96 16.71 -15.08
C SER A 404 33.20 15.93 -14.66
N SER A 405 33.23 14.64 -15.00
CA SER A 405 34.43 13.81 -14.87
C SER A 405 35.49 14.22 -15.89
N CYS A 406 36.73 14.43 -15.43
CA CYS A 406 37.87 14.66 -16.32
C CYS A 406 38.43 13.36 -16.93
N ALA A 407 38.02 12.19 -16.43
CA ALA A 407 38.43 10.90 -16.96
C ALA A 407 37.54 10.48 -18.14
N ASP A 408 38.12 9.78 -19.11
CA ASP A 408 37.37 9.16 -20.22
C ASP A 408 36.74 7.83 -19.75
N PRO A 409 35.44 7.60 -20.01
CA PRO A 409 34.50 8.49 -20.71
C PRO A 409 34.01 9.67 -19.84
N LYS A 410 33.89 10.85 -20.46
CA LYS A 410 33.41 12.07 -19.79
C LYS A 410 31.95 11.92 -19.37
N MET A 411 31.74 11.69 -18.08
CA MET A 411 30.41 11.59 -17.46
C MET A 411 30.03 12.89 -16.77
N ASN A 412 28.79 13.32 -16.96
CA ASN A 412 28.22 14.54 -16.39
C ASN A 412 27.09 14.19 -15.41
N VAL A 413 27.11 14.78 -14.23
CA VAL A 413 26.03 14.70 -13.24
C VAL A 413 25.42 16.09 -13.10
N ASN A 414 24.15 16.23 -13.47
CA ASN A 414 23.40 17.46 -13.29
C ASN A 414 22.59 17.39 -11.99
N ILE A 415 22.86 18.29 -11.06
CA ILE A 415 22.24 18.35 -9.73
C ILE A 415 21.33 19.57 -9.67
N THR A 416 20.03 19.39 -9.81
CA THR A 416 19.07 20.49 -9.73
C THR A 416 18.62 20.71 -8.28
N LEU A 417 18.64 21.95 -7.83
CA LEU A 417 18.19 22.33 -6.49
C LEU A 417 16.69 22.60 -6.48
N THR A 418 15.99 22.07 -5.49
CA THR A 418 14.56 22.38 -5.32
C THR A 418 14.14 22.23 -3.86
N SER A 419 12.97 22.76 -3.52
CA SER A 419 12.35 22.61 -2.20
C SER A 419 10.86 22.31 -2.33
N PRO A 420 10.30 21.40 -1.51
CA PRO A 420 8.86 21.14 -1.48
C PRO A 420 8.00 22.40 -1.24
N VAL A 421 8.55 23.41 -0.56
CA VAL A 421 7.88 24.69 -0.26
C VAL A 421 7.54 25.46 -1.54
N MET A 422 8.29 25.25 -2.63
CA MET A 422 8.03 25.88 -3.94
C MET A 422 6.66 25.52 -4.53
N ARG A 423 6.03 24.43 -4.07
CA ARG A 423 4.68 24.01 -4.50
C ARG A 423 3.56 24.52 -3.58
N GLU A 424 3.88 24.99 -2.39
CA GLU A 424 2.88 25.43 -1.40
C GLU A 424 2.34 26.84 -1.68
N ASP A 425 3.04 27.65 -2.47
CA ASP A 425 2.57 28.96 -2.96
C ASP A 425 1.55 28.85 -4.11
N GLY A 426 0.55 27.97 -3.99
CA GLY A 426 -0.67 28.09 -4.79
C GLY A 426 -1.56 29.12 -4.10
N PRO A 427 -2.12 30.14 -4.79
CA PRO A 427 -2.99 31.10 -4.14
C PRO A 427 -4.17 30.33 -3.53
N ALA A 428 -4.32 30.41 -2.21
CA ALA A 428 -5.60 30.11 -1.60
C ALA A 428 -6.61 31.08 -2.23
N GLU A 429 -7.62 30.55 -2.92
CA GLU A 429 -8.73 31.34 -3.45
C GLU A 429 -9.25 32.28 -2.35
N GLY A 430 -9.02 33.58 -2.52
CA GLY A 430 -9.62 34.62 -1.67
C GLY A 430 -8.72 35.75 -1.20
N ASP A 431 -7.38 35.66 -1.33
CA ASP A 431 -6.52 36.76 -0.84
C ASP A 431 -5.39 37.13 -1.82
N ILE A 432 -5.69 38.09 -2.68
CA ILE A 432 -4.76 38.72 -3.64
C ILE A 432 -3.71 39.64 -2.96
N THR A 433 -3.65 39.69 -1.62
CA THR A 433 -2.71 40.59 -0.91
C THR A 433 -1.57 39.91 -0.14
N SER A 434 -1.54 38.58 -0.03
CA SER A 434 -0.59 37.90 0.88
C SER A 434 0.61 37.19 0.23
N GLY A 435 0.71 37.14 -1.10
CA GLY A 435 1.71 36.30 -1.80
C GLY A 435 3.05 36.97 -2.16
N MET A 436 3.20 38.29 -1.99
CA MET A 436 4.40 39.02 -2.44
C MET A 436 5.32 39.49 -1.29
N MET A 437 5.01 39.16 -0.04
CA MET A 437 5.79 39.62 1.10
C MET A 437 6.78 38.55 1.57
N ASN A 438 8.06 38.73 1.20
CA ASN A 438 9.28 38.08 1.71
C ASN A 438 9.88 36.90 0.92
N ASP A 439 9.71 36.80 -0.41
CA ASP A 439 10.65 35.97 -1.18
C ASP A 439 11.97 36.72 -1.37
N PRO A 440 13.13 36.12 -1.01
CA PRO A 440 14.42 36.71 -1.30
C PRO A 440 14.55 36.98 -2.81
N VAL A 441 15.07 38.16 -3.19
CA VAL A 441 15.33 38.51 -4.61
C VAL A 441 16.25 37.49 -5.31
N ASP A 442 16.92 36.66 -4.51
CA ASP A 442 17.90 35.67 -4.92
C ASP A 442 17.33 34.25 -5.11
N VAL A 443 16.01 34.06 -5.07
CA VAL A 443 15.40 32.73 -5.30
C VAL A 443 15.66 32.27 -6.74
N LEU A 444 15.93 30.96 -6.91
CA LEU A 444 16.15 30.33 -8.21
C LEU A 444 14.86 30.30 -9.04
N ASP A 445 14.99 30.01 -10.35
CA ASP A 445 13.85 29.94 -11.24
C ASP A 445 12.78 28.97 -10.73
N ARG A 446 11.57 29.50 -10.54
CA ARG A 446 10.46 28.76 -9.96
C ARG A 446 10.05 27.58 -10.84
N GLN A 447 10.02 27.75 -12.15
CA GLN A 447 9.58 26.71 -13.08
C GLN A 447 10.53 25.52 -13.05
N ILE A 448 11.84 25.78 -13.06
CA ILE A 448 12.86 24.71 -13.05
C ILE A 448 12.85 23.94 -11.74
N CYS A 449 12.68 24.62 -10.60
CA CYS A 449 12.51 23.95 -9.32
C CYS A 449 11.22 23.10 -9.28
N LEU A 450 10.13 23.55 -9.90
CA LEU A 450 8.89 22.77 -10.01
C LEU A 450 9.07 21.55 -10.92
N ASP A 451 9.79 21.69 -12.03
CA ASP A 451 10.12 20.60 -12.96
C ASP A 451 11.00 19.54 -12.28
N ALA A 452 11.96 19.95 -11.46
CA ALA A 452 12.75 19.04 -10.63
C ALA A 452 11.88 18.24 -9.63
N LEU A 453 10.89 18.90 -9.01
CA LEU A 453 9.91 18.21 -8.15
C LEU A 453 8.98 17.29 -8.96
N ALA A 454 8.63 17.67 -10.18
CA ALA A 454 7.86 16.83 -11.10
C ALA A 454 8.65 15.57 -11.45
N ALA A 455 9.92 15.71 -11.83
CA ALA A 455 10.82 14.59 -12.13
C ALA A 455 10.94 13.60 -10.95
N LEU A 456 10.95 14.10 -9.71
CA LEU A 456 10.94 13.28 -8.50
C LEU A 456 9.63 12.48 -8.36
N ARG A 457 8.47 13.11 -8.65
CA ARG A 457 7.19 12.42 -8.67
C ARG A 457 7.11 11.40 -9.80
N HIS A 458 7.57 11.75 -11.00
CA HIS A 458 7.63 10.87 -12.15
C HIS A 458 8.47 9.63 -11.86
N ALA A 459 9.64 9.78 -11.21
CA ALA A 459 10.47 8.66 -10.80
C ALA A 459 9.75 7.72 -9.80
N LYS A 460 9.07 8.28 -8.79
CA LYS A 460 8.28 7.49 -7.82
C LYS A 460 7.11 6.77 -8.49
N TRP A 461 6.39 7.46 -9.37
CA TRP A 461 5.30 6.88 -10.14
C TRP A 461 5.80 5.74 -11.04
N PHE A 462 6.91 5.97 -11.75
CA PHE A 462 7.50 4.99 -12.65
C PHE A 462 7.88 3.71 -11.91
N GLN A 463 8.53 3.85 -10.75
CA GLN A 463 8.89 2.71 -9.91
C GLN A 463 7.66 1.92 -9.43
N ALA A 464 6.56 2.61 -9.15
CA ALA A 464 5.33 1.99 -8.65
C ALA A 464 4.44 1.38 -9.74
N ARG A 465 4.48 1.91 -10.98
CA ARG A 465 3.54 1.56 -12.05
C ARG A 465 4.20 0.89 -13.25
N ALA A 466 5.30 1.43 -13.76
CA ALA A 466 5.93 0.96 -14.99
C ALA A 466 6.98 -0.13 -14.77
N ASN A 467 7.79 -0.03 -13.70
CA ASN A 467 8.93 -0.93 -13.49
C ASN A 467 8.54 -2.40 -13.29
N GLY A 468 7.37 -2.67 -12.70
CA GLY A 468 6.86 -4.03 -12.49
C GLY A 468 6.10 -4.62 -13.67
N LEU A 469 5.86 -3.84 -14.74
CA LEU A 469 5.06 -4.25 -15.88
C LEU A 469 5.95 -4.96 -16.90
N GLN A 470 5.58 -6.20 -17.26
CA GLN A 470 6.34 -7.01 -18.23
C GLN A 470 6.53 -6.25 -19.55
N SER A 471 7.75 -6.31 -20.10
CA SER A 471 8.17 -5.66 -21.35
C SER A 471 8.19 -4.11 -21.32
N CYS A 472 7.53 -3.45 -20.37
CA CYS A 472 7.38 -1.99 -20.34
C CYS A 472 8.72 -1.24 -20.40
N VAL A 473 9.64 -1.53 -19.48
CA VAL A 473 10.97 -0.87 -19.42
C VAL A 473 11.78 -1.09 -20.71
N ILE A 474 11.66 -2.28 -21.31
CA ILE A 474 12.34 -2.62 -22.57
C ILE A 474 11.79 -1.76 -23.71
N ILE A 475 10.46 -1.64 -23.81
CA ILE A 475 9.82 -0.85 -24.87
C ILE A 475 10.12 0.63 -24.72
N ILE A 476 10.14 1.16 -23.49
CA ILE A 476 10.50 2.56 -23.24
C ILE A 476 11.94 2.85 -23.71
N ARG A 477 12.89 1.94 -23.44
CA ARG A 477 14.27 2.09 -23.93
C ARG A 477 14.34 2.08 -25.46
N ILE A 478 13.60 1.19 -26.12
CA ILE A 478 13.57 1.10 -27.59
C ILE A 478 12.96 2.36 -28.20
N LEU A 479 11.85 2.85 -27.66
CA LEU A 479 11.24 4.08 -28.15
C LEU A 479 12.12 5.30 -27.88
N ARG A 480 12.85 5.33 -26.76
CA ARG A 480 13.83 6.38 -26.48
C ARG A 480 14.98 6.37 -27.50
N ASP A 481 15.53 5.21 -27.84
CA ASP A 481 16.52 5.06 -28.93
C ASP A 481 15.91 5.46 -30.30
N LEU A 482 14.64 5.15 -30.54
CA LEU A 482 13.94 5.56 -31.75
C LEU A 482 13.80 7.10 -31.82
N CYS A 483 13.45 7.76 -30.71
CA CYS A 483 13.38 9.23 -30.63
C CYS A 483 14.76 9.89 -30.86
N GLN A 484 15.85 9.22 -30.51
CA GLN A 484 17.22 9.71 -30.77
C GLN A 484 17.63 9.55 -32.23
N ARG A 485 17.17 8.48 -32.92
CA ARG A 485 17.57 8.16 -34.29
C ARG A 485 16.66 8.75 -35.37
N VAL A 486 15.37 8.91 -35.08
CA VAL A 486 14.35 9.33 -36.04
C VAL A 486 13.92 10.76 -35.71
N PRO A 487 14.29 11.77 -36.53
CA PRO A 487 13.99 13.18 -36.23
C PRO A 487 12.51 13.45 -36.00
N THR A 488 11.62 12.77 -36.71
CA THR A 488 10.16 12.86 -36.54
C THR A 488 9.72 12.57 -35.10
N TRP A 489 10.36 11.61 -34.43
CA TRP A 489 10.02 11.20 -33.08
C TRP A 489 10.77 11.98 -32.00
N SER A 490 11.79 12.77 -32.37
CA SER A 490 12.60 13.54 -31.42
C SER A 490 11.79 14.58 -30.62
N ALA A 491 10.67 15.03 -31.17
CA ALA A 491 9.75 15.96 -30.53
C ALA A 491 8.87 15.33 -29.44
N PHE A 492 8.83 13.99 -29.33
CA PHE A 492 7.99 13.30 -28.36
C PHE A 492 8.56 13.50 -26.93
N PRO A 493 7.85 14.20 -26.01
CA PRO A 493 8.31 14.37 -24.65
C PRO A 493 8.51 13.02 -23.96
N GLY A 494 9.67 12.84 -23.34
CA GLY A 494 10.03 11.57 -22.70
C GLY A 494 9.02 11.11 -21.67
N TRP A 495 8.47 12.02 -20.86
CA TRP A 495 7.44 11.68 -19.88
C TRP A 495 6.12 11.22 -20.51
N ALA A 496 5.66 11.90 -21.57
CA ALA A 496 4.45 11.51 -22.29
C ALA A 496 4.61 10.13 -22.94
N MET A 497 5.79 9.84 -23.50
CA MET A 497 6.12 8.52 -24.04
C MET A 497 6.11 7.43 -22.96
N GLU A 498 6.71 7.67 -21.79
CA GLU A 498 6.69 6.72 -20.67
C GLU A 498 5.25 6.42 -20.22
N LEU A 499 4.39 7.44 -20.09
CA LEU A 499 2.98 7.28 -19.74
C LEU A 499 2.20 6.50 -20.81
N LEU A 500 2.44 6.81 -22.09
CA LEU A 500 1.78 6.12 -23.19
C LEU A 500 2.11 4.63 -23.18
N VAL A 501 3.39 4.27 -23.02
CA VAL A 501 3.82 2.87 -23.01
C VAL A 501 3.21 2.13 -21.83
N GLU A 502 3.23 2.72 -20.63
CA GLU A 502 2.62 2.11 -19.46
C GLU A 502 1.12 1.88 -19.68
N LYS A 503 0.36 2.90 -20.10
CA LYS A 503 -1.09 2.78 -20.35
C LYS A 503 -1.42 1.77 -21.45
N ALA A 504 -0.65 1.77 -22.53
CA ALA A 504 -0.84 0.84 -23.63
C ALA A 504 -0.65 -0.61 -23.16
N ILE A 505 0.41 -0.90 -22.41
CA ILE A 505 0.69 -2.26 -21.93
C ILE A 505 -0.22 -2.64 -20.76
N SER A 506 -0.51 -1.73 -19.82
CA SER A 506 -1.33 -2.03 -18.64
C SER A 506 -2.82 -2.20 -18.97
N SER A 507 -3.28 -1.67 -20.09
CA SER A 507 -4.63 -1.91 -20.62
C SER A 507 -4.80 -3.29 -21.29
N ALA A 508 -3.72 -4.07 -21.47
CA ALA A 508 -3.81 -5.39 -22.07
C ALA A 508 -4.42 -6.41 -21.09
N SER A 509 -5.22 -7.35 -21.60
CA SER A 509 -5.88 -8.38 -20.79
C SER A 509 -4.92 -9.45 -20.26
N ALA A 510 -3.72 -9.53 -20.82
CA ALA A 510 -2.69 -10.51 -20.46
C ALA A 510 -1.30 -9.88 -20.58
N PRO A 511 -0.28 -10.44 -19.89
CA PRO A 511 1.09 -9.99 -20.06
C PRO A 511 1.57 -10.17 -21.50
N LEU A 512 2.17 -9.12 -22.06
CA LEU A 512 2.62 -9.09 -23.46
C LEU A 512 4.12 -9.40 -23.55
N GLY A 513 4.48 -10.20 -24.55
CA GLY A 513 5.87 -10.33 -24.98
C GLY A 513 6.41 -9.00 -25.54
N PRO A 514 7.74 -8.83 -25.65
CA PRO A 514 8.32 -7.58 -26.10
C PRO A 514 7.87 -7.14 -27.51
N GLY A 515 7.74 -8.06 -28.46
CA GLY A 515 7.25 -7.79 -29.81
C GLY A 515 5.78 -7.33 -29.82
N ASP A 516 4.91 -8.08 -29.14
CA ASP A 516 3.49 -7.72 -29.00
C ASP A 516 3.30 -6.40 -28.25
N ALA A 517 4.13 -6.13 -27.24
CA ALA A 517 4.11 -4.89 -26.47
C ALA A 517 4.50 -3.68 -27.35
N LEU A 518 5.57 -3.81 -28.15
CA LEU A 518 5.99 -2.75 -29.08
C LEU A 518 4.89 -2.49 -30.11
N ARG A 519 4.34 -3.54 -30.73
CA ARG A 519 3.25 -3.44 -31.71
C ARG A 519 2.06 -2.71 -31.11
N ARG A 520 1.63 -3.10 -29.90
CA ARG A 520 0.49 -2.44 -29.22
C ARG A 520 0.74 -0.96 -28.95
N VAL A 521 1.95 -0.57 -28.57
CA VAL A 521 2.27 0.85 -28.37
C VAL A 521 2.17 1.60 -29.69
N LEU A 522 2.72 1.06 -30.78
CA LEU A 522 2.60 1.66 -32.10
C LEU A 522 1.13 1.76 -32.53
N GLU A 523 0.31 0.73 -32.31
CA GLU A 523 -1.15 0.73 -32.55
C GLU A 523 -1.86 1.85 -31.78
N CYS A 524 -1.46 2.09 -30.53
CA CYS A 524 -2.02 3.20 -29.75
C CYS A 524 -1.64 4.55 -30.37
N VAL A 525 -0.39 4.74 -30.80
CA VAL A 525 0.03 5.97 -31.48
C VAL A 525 -0.70 6.16 -32.81
N SER A 526 -0.75 5.11 -33.64
CA SER A 526 -1.33 5.14 -34.98
C SER A 526 -2.84 5.34 -35.00
N SER A 527 -3.53 4.96 -33.91
CA SER A 527 -4.96 5.25 -33.69
C SER A 527 -5.27 6.74 -33.54
N GLY A 528 -4.25 7.59 -33.44
CA GLY A 528 -4.41 9.04 -33.33
C GLY A 528 -4.57 9.54 -31.90
N ILE A 529 -4.11 8.79 -30.88
CA ILE A 529 -4.16 9.24 -29.47
C ILE A 529 -3.43 10.57 -29.23
N LEU A 530 -2.47 10.91 -30.09
CA LEU A 530 -1.70 12.15 -30.03
C LEU A 530 -2.39 13.33 -30.74
N LEU A 531 -3.40 13.09 -31.57
CA LEU A 531 -4.03 14.13 -32.38
C LEU A 531 -4.94 15.05 -31.54
N PRO A 532 -5.14 16.31 -31.97
CA PRO A 532 -6.09 17.22 -31.35
C PRO A 532 -7.51 16.62 -31.31
N GLY A 533 -8.24 16.82 -30.21
CA GLY A 533 -9.59 16.27 -30.01
C GLY A 533 -9.65 14.85 -29.46
N GLY A 534 -8.50 14.18 -29.29
CA GLY A 534 -8.40 12.92 -28.55
C GLY A 534 -8.51 13.10 -27.02
N PRO A 535 -8.55 12.00 -26.24
CA PRO A 535 -8.62 12.05 -24.78
C PRO A 535 -7.35 12.62 -24.11
N GLY A 536 -6.25 12.77 -24.86
CA GLY A 536 -4.96 13.27 -24.37
C GLY A 536 -4.25 12.31 -23.41
N LEU A 537 -3.08 12.73 -22.90
CA LEU A 537 -2.31 11.98 -21.90
C LEU A 537 -2.16 12.82 -20.63
N LEU A 538 -3.14 12.67 -19.73
CA LEU A 538 -3.14 13.35 -18.43
C LEU A 538 -2.01 12.87 -17.53
N ASP A 539 -1.30 13.83 -16.92
CA ASP A 539 -0.22 13.56 -15.95
C ASP A 539 -0.80 13.06 -14.61
N PRO A 540 -0.51 11.80 -14.20
CA PRO A 540 -0.96 11.27 -12.91
C PRO A 540 -0.21 11.85 -11.69
N CYS A 541 0.87 12.61 -11.90
CA CYS A 541 1.70 13.22 -10.87
C CYS A 541 1.29 14.68 -10.54
N GLU A 542 0.38 15.26 -11.32
CA GLU A 542 -0.16 16.60 -11.10
C GLU A 542 -1.56 16.55 -10.47
N LYS A 543 -1.83 17.52 -9.59
CA LYS A 543 -3.15 17.64 -8.95
C LYS A 543 -4.20 18.15 -9.93
N ASN A 544 -3.81 19.11 -10.76
CA ASN A 544 -4.67 19.67 -11.79
C ASN A 544 -4.54 18.82 -13.05
N PRO A 545 -5.63 18.60 -13.80
CA PRO A 545 -5.57 17.86 -15.05
C PRO A 545 -4.67 18.61 -16.03
N MET A 546 -3.49 18.04 -16.30
CA MET A 546 -2.49 18.61 -17.19
C MET A 546 -2.17 17.59 -18.28
N ASP A 547 -2.33 17.99 -19.54
CA ASP A 547 -1.97 17.12 -20.67
C ASP A 547 -0.46 17.18 -20.91
N THR A 548 0.19 16.03 -20.82
CA THR A 548 1.64 15.89 -21.06
C THR A 548 2.02 16.13 -22.51
N LEU A 549 1.05 16.12 -23.43
CA LEU A 549 1.27 16.39 -24.84
C LEU A 549 1.30 17.88 -25.20
N THR A 550 0.95 18.78 -24.27
CA THR A 550 0.95 20.24 -24.50
C THR A 550 2.19 20.77 -25.25
N PRO A 551 3.42 20.27 -25.01
CA PRO A 551 4.61 20.71 -25.74
C PRO A 551 4.66 20.33 -27.23
N LEU A 552 3.89 19.34 -27.69
CA LEU A 552 3.87 18.96 -29.11
C LEU A 552 2.94 19.88 -29.90
N GLY A 553 3.47 20.46 -30.97
CA GLY A 553 2.67 21.14 -31.98
C GLY A 553 1.79 20.18 -32.78
N GLU A 554 0.77 20.72 -33.48
CA GLU A 554 -0.17 19.93 -34.29
C GLU A 554 0.53 19.13 -35.37
N GLN A 555 1.43 19.76 -36.14
CA GLN A 555 2.21 19.08 -37.17
C GLN A 555 3.05 17.93 -36.61
N GLN A 556 3.71 18.13 -35.46
CA GLN A 556 4.54 17.09 -34.84
C GLN A 556 3.69 15.88 -34.42
N ARG A 557 2.46 16.11 -33.95
CA ARG A 557 1.52 15.04 -33.59
C ARG A 557 1.10 14.25 -34.83
N GLU A 558 0.81 14.93 -35.94
CA GLU A 558 0.48 14.29 -37.21
C GLU A 558 1.66 13.47 -37.75
N ASP A 559 2.86 14.03 -37.75
CA ASP A 559 4.06 13.37 -38.28
C ASP A 559 4.40 12.10 -37.48
N ILE A 560 4.31 12.15 -36.13
CA ILE A 560 4.52 10.98 -35.27
C ILE A 560 3.43 9.93 -35.51
N THR A 561 2.17 10.35 -35.63
CA THR A 561 1.04 9.46 -35.88
C THR A 561 1.17 8.76 -37.24
N SER A 562 1.49 9.51 -38.29
CA SER A 562 1.74 9.00 -39.64
C SER A 562 2.94 8.04 -39.67
N SER A 563 4.04 8.41 -39.00
CA SER A 563 5.21 7.54 -38.88
C SER A 563 4.90 6.23 -38.15
N ALA A 564 4.05 6.26 -37.11
CA ALA A 564 3.60 5.05 -36.44
C ALA A 564 2.68 4.19 -37.32
N GLN A 565 1.83 4.79 -38.15
CA GLN A 565 0.98 4.07 -39.12
C GLN A 565 1.83 3.33 -40.15
N VAL A 566 2.86 3.98 -40.69
CA VAL A 566 3.84 3.35 -41.59
C VAL A 566 4.66 2.26 -40.88
N GLY A 567 4.93 2.41 -39.59
CA GLY A 567 5.69 1.42 -38.82
C GLY A 567 4.91 0.14 -38.48
N ILE A 568 3.57 0.14 -38.60
CA ILE A 568 2.70 -1.03 -38.37
C ILE A 568 2.35 -1.76 -39.65
N GLY A 569 2.10 -0.99 -40.73
CA GLY A 569 1.76 -1.52 -42.05
C GLY A 569 2.97 -2.14 -42.73
#